data_AF-A0A6L7CJU1-F1
#
_entry.id   AF-A0A6L7CJU1-F1
#
_cell.length_a   1.000
_cell.length_b   1.000
_cell.length_c   1.000
_cell.angle_alpha   90.00
_cell.angle_beta   90.00
_cell.angle_gamma   90.00
#
_symmetry.space_group_name_H-M   'P 1'
#
loop_
_entity.id
_entity.type
_entity.pdbx_description
1 polymer ?
#
loop_
_entity_poly.entity_id
_entity_poly.type
_entity_poly.pdbx_seq_one_letter_code
_entity_poly.pdbx_strand_id
1 'polypeptide(L)'
;MSDMHSLLIAAILGVVEGLTEFLPVSSTGHMIIVGHLLGFEGDTAKTFEVVIQLGSILAVVVMFWRRLFGLIGIHFGRPLQHEG
;
A
#
# COMPACT_ATOMS: atom_id res chain seq x y z
N MET A 1 -27.66 -1.09 1.83
CA MET A 1 -27.10 -2.48 1.79
C MET A 1 -25.98 -2.62 0.75
N SER A 2 -25.89 -1.74 -0.25
CA SER A 2 -24.76 -1.59 -1.17
C SER A 2 -23.43 -1.22 -0.48
N ASP A 3 -23.51 -0.41 0.57
CA ASP A 3 -22.31 0.27 1.10
C ASP A 3 -21.42 -0.69 1.91
N MET A 4 -22.03 -1.64 2.63
CA MET A 4 -21.29 -2.66 3.37
C MET A 4 -20.53 -3.60 2.43
N HIS A 5 -21.12 -3.94 1.27
CA HIS A 5 -20.47 -4.75 0.25
C HIS A 5 -19.25 -4.02 -0.34
N SER A 6 -19.40 -2.74 -0.67
CA SER A 6 -18.30 -1.91 -1.17
C SER A 6 -17.17 -1.76 -0.14
N LEU A 7 -17.50 -1.56 1.14
CA LEU A 7 -16.51 -1.49 2.22
C LEU A 7 -15.79 -2.83 2.42
N LEU A 8 -16.49 -3.96 2.29
CA LEU A 8 -15.90 -5.28 2.37
C LEU A 8 -14.93 -5.53 1.21
N ILE A 9 -15.31 -5.17 -0.02
CA ILE A 9 -14.40 -5.24 -1.18
C ILE A 9 -13.17 -4.36 -0.94
N ALA A 10 -13.37 -3.11 -0.51
CA ALA A 10 -12.26 -2.19 -0.23
C ALA A 10 -11.31 -2.75 0.85
N ALA A 11 -11.84 -3.38 1.90
CA ALA A 11 -11.02 -4.01 2.94
C ALA A 11 -10.25 -5.22 2.41
N ILE A 12 -10.89 -6.10 1.62
CA ILE A 12 -10.23 -7.27 1.02
C ILE A 12 -9.09 -6.82 0.10
N LEU A 13 -9.37 -5.90 -0.82
CA LEU A 13 -8.40 -5.36 -1.76
C LEU A 13 -7.26 -4.64 -1.04
N GLY A 14 -7.55 -3.86 0.01
CA GLY A 14 -6.53 -3.22 0.83
C GLY A 14 -5.61 -4.21 1.56
N VAL A 15 -6.16 -5.34 2.04
CA VAL A 15 -5.36 -6.41 2.64
C VAL A 15 -4.48 -7.09 1.59
N VAL A 16 -5.03 -7.40 0.41
CA VAL A 16 -4.27 -8.01 -0.69
C VAL A 16 -3.12 -7.11 -1.11
N GLU A 17 -3.39 -5.83 -1.38
CA GLU A 17 -2.38 -4.84 -1.76
C GLU A 17 -1.30 -4.72 -0.67
N GLY A 18 -1.68 -4.46 0.58
CA GLY A 18 -0.73 -4.27 1.68
C GLY A 18 0.16 -5.49 1.96
N LEU A 19 -0.34 -6.71 1.70
CA LEU A 19 0.44 -7.93 1.85
C LEU A 19 1.33 -8.23 0.65
N THR A 20 0.88 -7.92 -0.56
CA THR A 20 1.59 -8.34 -1.78
C THR A 20 2.53 -7.29 -2.34
N GLU A 21 2.37 -6.01 -1.99
CA GLU A 21 3.17 -4.92 -2.53
C GLU A 21 4.65 -4.99 -2.13
N PHE A 22 4.96 -5.51 -0.94
CA PHE A 22 6.34 -5.64 -0.46
C PHE A 22 6.94 -7.03 -0.68
N LEU A 23 6.11 -8.00 -1.07
CA LEU A 23 6.53 -9.36 -1.34
C LEU A 23 6.79 -9.53 -2.84
N PRO A 24 7.77 -10.35 -3.25
CA PRO A 24 8.09 -10.57 -4.66
C PRO A 24 7.08 -11.52 -5.33
N VAL A 25 5.79 -11.19 -5.24
CA VAL A 25 4.65 -12.03 -5.68
C VAL A 25 3.71 -11.31 -6.66
N SER A 26 4.01 -10.06 -7.04
CA SER A 26 3.20 -9.18 -7.90
C SER A 26 1.82 -8.85 -7.32
N SER A 27 1.69 -7.64 -6.76
CA SER A 27 0.43 -7.06 -6.30
C SER A 27 -0.57 -6.90 -7.46
N THR A 28 -0.12 -6.39 -8.61
CA THR A 28 -0.98 -6.20 -9.81
C THR A 28 -1.68 -7.47 -10.25
N GLY A 29 -0.98 -8.61 -10.26
CA GLY A 29 -1.59 -9.90 -10.63
C GLY A 29 -2.69 -10.33 -9.66
N HIS A 30 -2.45 -10.16 -8.36
CA HIS A 30 -3.44 -10.49 -7.33
C HIS A 30 -4.65 -9.55 -7.38
N MET A 31 -4.44 -8.26 -7.66
CA MET A 31 -5.52 -7.28 -7.78
C MET A 31 -6.45 -7.56 -8.96
N ILE A 32 -5.90 -7.97 -10.12
CA ILE A 32 -6.72 -8.39 -11.27
C ILE A 32 -7.57 -9.63 -10.92
N ILE A 33 -6.97 -10.66 -10.31
CA ILE A 33 -7.66 -11.90 -9.97
C ILE A 33 -8.76 -11.64 -8.93
N VAL A 34 -8.42 -10.97 -7.83
CA VAL A 34 -9.36 -10.71 -6.73
C VAL A 34 -10.44 -9.71 -7.16
N GLY A 35 -10.09 -8.68 -7.92
CA GLY A 35 -11.04 -7.72 -8.51
C GLY A 35 -12.07 -8.42 -9.40
N HIS A 36 -11.63 -9.29 -10.31
CA HIS A 36 -12.52 -10.08 -11.15
C HIS A 36 -13.43 -11.03 -10.33
N LEU A 37 -12.89 -11.69 -9.29
CA LEU A 37 -13.67 -12.57 -8.42
C LEU A 37 -14.74 -11.83 -7.60
N LEU A 38 -14.48 -10.57 -7.25
CA LEU A 38 -15.40 -9.73 -6.49
C LEU A 38 -16.33 -8.89 -7.38
N GLY A 39 -16.17 -8.98 -8.71
CA GLY A 39 -16.90 -8.17 -9.69
C GLY A 39 -16.57 -6.67 -9.61
N PHE A 40 -15.40 -6.31 -9.10
CA PHE A 40 -14.93 -4.94 -8.98
C PHE A 40 -13.92 -4.62 -10.08
N GLU A 41 -14.45 -4.20 -11.23
CA GLU A 41 -13.68 -3.92 -12.44
C GLU A 41 -14.02 -2.55 -13.05
N GLY A 42 -13.22 -2.13 -14.03
CA GLY A 42 -13.40 -0.86 -14.75
C GLY A 42 -12.49 0.27 -14.26
N ASP A 43 -12.73 1.48 -14.76
CA ASP A 43 -11.81 2.60 -14.53
C ASP A 43 -11.79 3.09 -13.08
N THR A 44 -12.93 2.97 -12.38
CA THR A 44 -13.00 3.24 -10.94
C THR A 44 -12.17 2.24 -10.13
N ALA A 45 -12.16 0.96 -10.51
CA ALA A 45 -11.36 -0.07 -9.85
C ALA A 45 -9.87 0.19 -10.03
N LYS A 46 -9.42 0.50 -11.26
CA LYS A 46 -8.04 0.89 -11.54
C LYS A 46 -7.61 2.13 -10.75
N THR A 47 -8.50 3.13 -10.65
CA THR A 47 -8.22 4.33 -9.85
C THR A 47 -8.12 3.98 -8.36
N PHE A 48 -8.99 3.10 -7.87
CA PHE A 48 -8.96 2.62 -6.49
C PHE A 48 -7.67 1.86 -6.17
N GLU A 49 -7.22 0.97 -7.05
CA GLU A 49 -5.93 0.26 -6.95
C GLU A 49 -4.76 1.24 -6.76
N VAL A 50 -4.69 2.29 -7.59
CA VAL A 50 -3.67 3.34 -7.47
C VAL A 50 -3.76 4.08 -6.12
N VAL A 51 -4.98 4.33 -5.62
CA VAL A 51 -5.18 5.01 -4.33
C VAL A 51 -4.74 4.14 -3.16
N ILE A 52 -5.07 2.84 -3.15
CA ILE A 52 -4.68 1.96 -2.04
C ILE A 52 -3.18 1.67 -2.01
N GLN A 53 -2.49 1.70 -3.15
CA GLN A 53 -1.03 1.60 -3.22
C GLN A 53 -0.35 2.75 -2.47
N LEU A 54 -0.95 3.95 -2.44
CA LEU A 54 -0.45 5.06 -1.60
C LEU A 54 -0.47 4.71 -0.11
N GLY A 55 -1.42 3.88 0.34
CA GLY A 55 -1.45 3.35 1.69
C GLY A 55 -0.24 2.47 2.01
N SER A 56 0.14 1.59 1.08
CA SER A 56 1.36 0.78 1.16
C SER A 56 2.61 1.67 1.21
N ILE A 57 2.72 2.65 0.31
CA ILE A 57 3.84 3.61 0.32
C ILE A 57 3.92 4.34 1.67
N LEU A 58 2.79 4.79 2.21
CA LEU A 58 2.74 5.47 3.50
C LEU A 58 3.20 4.55 4.65
N ALA A 59 2.87 3.25 4.62
CA ALA A 59 3.35 2.30 5.60
C ALA A 59 4.89 2.22 5.63
N VAL A 60 5.53 2.23 4.46
CA VAL A 60 7.00 2.29 4.33
C VAL A 60 7.54 3.63 4.84
N VAL A 61 6.87 4.74 4.48
CA VAL A 61 7.28 6.08 4.94
C VAL A 61 7.25 6.18 6.47
N VAL A 62 6.22 5.65 7.11
CA VAL A 62 6.10 5.63 8.57
C VAL A 62 7.13 4.69 9.20
N MET A 63 7.31 3.49 8.65
CA MET A 63 8.28 2.50 9.16
C MET A 63 9.72 3.02 9.08
N PHE A 64 10.09 3.68 7.98
CA PHE A 64 11.42 4.20 7.73
C PHE A 64 11.54 5.72 7.92
N TRP A 65 10.62 6.35 8.67
CA TRP A 65 10.50 7.81 8.80
C TRP A 65 11.85 8.51 9.02
N ARG A 66 12.55 8.15 10.10
CA ARG A 66 13.84 8.79 10.44
C ARG A 66 14.91 8.57 9.36
N ARG A 67 14.90 7.41 8.71
CA ARG A 67 15.86 7.06 7.65
C ARG A 67 15.59 7.86 6.38
N LEU A 68 14.33 7.89 5.93
CA LEU A 68 13.92 8.60 4.73
C LEU A 68 14.13 10.11 4.85
N PHE A 69 13.74 10.70 5.99
CA PHE A 69 14.00 12.11 6.26
C PHE A 69 15.50 12.41 6.38
N GLY A 70 16.28 11.50 6.98
CA GLY A 70 17.74 11.60 7.02
C GLY A 70 18.38 11.62 5.62
N LEU A 71 17.89 10.79 4.69
CA LEU A 71 18.37 10.74 3.31
C LEU A 71 18.17 12.07 2.55
N ILE A 72 17.12 12.82 2.87
CA ILE A 72 16.85 14.15 2.28
C ILE A 72 17.41 15.31 3.12
N GLY A 73 18.26 15.02 4.12
CA GLY A 73 18.97 16.02 4.92
C GLY A 73 18.23 16.49 6.18
N ILE A 74 17.02 16.00 6.45
CA ILE A 74 16.23 16.34 7.63
C ILE A 74 16.49 15.33 8.75
N HIS A 75 17.24 15.74 9.77
CA HIS A 75 17.65 14.86 10.86
C HIS A 75 16.77 15.08 12.09
N PHE A 76 15.94 14.08 12.40
CA PHE A 76 15.14 14.06 13.62
C PHE A 76 15.88 13.27 14.74
N GLY A 77 16.43 14.00 15.71
CA GLY A 77 17.16 13.46 16.86
C GLY A 77 18.69 13.48 16.70
N ARG A 78 19.43 12.80 17.59
CA ARG A 78 20.91 12.68 17.51
C ARG A 78 21.32 11.89 16.26
N PRO A 79 22.45 12.24 15.62
CA PRO A 79 22.92 11.56 14.41
C PRO A 79 23.02 10.05 14.65
N LEU A 80 22.65 9.26 13.64
CA LEU A 80 22.86 7.82 13.66
C LEU A 80 24.36 7.59 13.88
N GLN A 81 24.70 7.00 15.03
CA GLN A 81 26.05 6.55 15.30
C GLN A 81 26.37 5.51 14.21
N HIS A 82 27.28 5.85 13.29
CA HIS A 82 27.83 4.87 12.36
C HIS A 82 28.58 3.83 13.20
N GLU A 83 27.98 2.66 13.41
CA GLU A 83 28.76 1.45 13.65
C GLU A 83 29.33 1.04 12.28
N GLY A 84 30.66 1.04 12.21
CA GLY A 84 31.45 0.99 10.98
C GLY A 84 31.34 -0.27 10.16
#